data_AF-A0A520YRT7-F1
#
_entry.id   AF-A0A520YRT7-F1
#
_cell.length_a   1.000
_cell.length_b   1.000
_cell.length_c   1.000
_cell.angle_alpha   90.00
_cell.angle_beta   90.00
_cell.angle_gamma   90.00
#
_symmetry.space_group_name_H-M   'P 1'
#
loop_
_entity.id
_entity.type
_entity.pdbx_description
1 polymer ?
#
loop_
_entity_poly.entity_id
_entity_poly.type
_entity_poly.pdbx_seq_one_letter_code
_entity_poly.pdbx_strand_id
1 'polypeptide(L)'
;LDKVWLGLEYFCNEGDELWEMSEAEFLDFAIEELNKIGLIDKQDVMDGTVIKAPKTYPAYFGTYSRFHEIREYLDGFKNLFLIGRNGMHKYNNQDHSMLTAMLTVENIISGKTSKENIWNINTEESYHEEK
;
A
#
# COMPACT_ATOMS: atom_id res chain seq x y z
N LEU A 1 10.64 26.76 -13.77
CA LEU A 1 10.63 25.79 -12.65
C LEU A 1 12.07 25.33 -12.57
N ASP A 2 12.83 25.89 -11.63
CA ASP A 2 14.30 25.77 -11.65
C ASP A 2 14.78 24.58 -10.80
N LYS A 3 13.83 23.83 -10.22
CA LYS A 3 14.05 22.64 -9.40
C LYS A 3 12.94 21.62 -9.70
N VAL A 4 13.30 20.35 -9.63
CA VAL A 4 12.41 19.19 -9.82
C VAL A 4 12.64 18.20 -8.69
N TRP A 5 11.58 17.51 -8.27
CA TRP A 5 11.64 16.36 -7.38
C TRP A 5 11.44 15.07 -8.19
N LEU A 6 12.23 14.05 -7.90
CA LEU A 6 12.07 12.72 -8.44
C LEU A 6 11.62 11.79 -7.30
N GLY A 7 10.50 11.09 -7.49
CA GLY A 7 10.05 10.04 -6.58
C GLY A 7 10.62 8.71 -7.03
N LEU A 8 11.24 7.97 -6.11
CA LEU A 8 11.74 6.62 -6.35
C LEU A 8 11.03 5.65 -5.40
N GLU A 9 10.72 4.46 -5.91
CA GLU A 9 10.14 3.38 -5.13
C GLU A 9 11.04 2.14 -5.22
N TYR A 10 11.45 1.65 -4.06
CA TYR A 10 12.27 0.44 -3.93
C TYR A 10 11.51 -0.58 -3.09
N PHE A 11 11.28 -1.76 -3.67
CA PHE A 11 10.65 -2.88 -2.96
C PHE A 11 11.72 -3.67 -2.21
N CYS A 12 11.54 -3.80 -0.90
CA CYS A 12 12.43 -4.54 -0.01
C CYS A 12 11.62 -5.21 1.11
N ASN A 13 12.23 -6.18 1.77
CA ASN A 13 11.68 -6.86 2.94
C ASN A 13 12.36 -6.35 4.20
N GLU A 14 11.62 -6.29 5.31
CA GLU A 14 12.20 -5.98 6.61
C GLU A 14 13.36 -6.95 6.92
N GLY A 15 14.53 -6.38 7.23
CA GLY A 15 15.76 -7.12 7.52
C GLY A 15 16.65 -7.43 6.31
N ASP A 16 16.28 -7.04 5.08
CA ASP A 16 17.18 -7.15 3.94
C ASP A 16 18.17 -5.96 3.84
N GLU A 17 19.13 -6.07 2.93
CA GLU A 17 20.21 -5.08 2.78
C GLU A 17 19.67 -3.67 2.52
N LEU A 18 18.68 -3.52 1.63
CA LEU A 18 18.08 -2.22 1.32
C LEU A 18 17.31 -1.66 2.51
N TRP A 19 16.59 -2.52 3.24
CA TRP A 19 15.83 -2.11 4.42
C TRP A 19 16.73 -1.69 5.57
N GLU A 20 17.90 -2.30 5.74
CA GLU A 20 18.82 -2.02 6.86
C GLU A 20 19.77 -0.83 6.59
N MET A 21 19.91 -0.38 5.34
CA MET A 21 20.70 0.83 5.01
C MET A 21 20.25 2.05 5.82
N SER A 22 21.21 2.87 6.26
CA SER A 22 20.88 4.20 6.78
C SER A 22 20.30 5.10 5.68
N GLU A 23 19.58 6.15 6.05
CA GLU A 23 19.00 7.09 5.07
C GLU A 23 20.07 7.71 4.15
N ALA A 24 21.26 8.01 4.70
CA ALA A 24 22.37 8.56 3.92
C ALA A 24 22.91 7.53 2.90
N GLU A 25 23.15 6.29 3.33
CA GLU A 25 23.61 5.22 2.43
C GLU A 25 22.58 4.93 1.33
N PHE A 26 21.29 4.93 1.67
CA PHE A 26 20.22 4.68 0.71
C PHE A 26 20.10 5.83 -0.30
N LEU A 27 20.24 7.07 0.15
CA LEU A 27 20.20 8.24 -0.73
C LEU A 27 21.37 8.22 -1.72
N ASP A 28 22.59 7.94 -1.23
CA ASP A 28 23.77 7.79 -2.09
C ASP A 28 23.56 6.67 -3.11
N PHE A 29 23.06 5.50 -2.68
CA PHE A 29 22.72 4.39 -3.56
C PHE A 29 21.73 4.79 -4.67
N ALA A 30 20.66 5.51 -4.32
CA ALA A 30 19.66 5.96 -5.29
C ALA A 30 20.23 6.99 -6.28
N ILE A 31 21.06 7.92 -5.81
CA ILE A 31 21.75 8.92 -6.66
C ILE A 31 22.69 8.22 -7.65
N GLU A 32 23.44 7.22 -7.20
CA GLU A 32 24.32 6.42 -8.04
C GLU A 32 23.55 5.70 -9.16
N GLU A 33 22.43 5.07 -8.82
CA GLU A 33 21.59 4.36 -9.80
C GLU A 33 20.95 5.33 -10.81
N LEU A 34 20.41 6.47 -10.36
CA LEU A 34 19.84 7.49 -11.25
C LEU A 34 20.88 8.08 -12.21
N ASN A 35 22.10 8.33 -11.72
CA ASN A 35 23.19 8.80 -12.57
C ASN A 35 23.63 7.73 -13.57
N LYS A 36 23.72 6.47 -13.14
CA LYS A 36 24.12 5.34 -13.99
C LYS A 36 23.13 5.07 -15.13
N ILE A 37 21.83 5.27 -14.91
CA ILE A 37 20.81 5.19 -15.97
C ILE A 37 20.72 6.48 -16.81
N GLY A 38 21.50 7.51 -16.47
CA GLY A 38 21.57 8.78 -17.20
C GLY A 38 20.36 9.69 -16.99
N LEU A 39 19.63 9.55 -15.86
CA LEU A 39 18.48 10.41 -15.57
C LEU A 39 18.89 11.74 -14.91
N ILE A 40 19.96 11.73 -14.14
CA ILE A 40 20.49 12.91 -13.44
C ILE A 40 22.01 12.96 -13.54
N ASP A 41 22.57 14.14 -13.31
CA ASP A 41 23.97 14.34 -12.94
C ASP A 41 24.08 14.45 -11.40
N LYS A 42 24.98 13.71 -10.76
CA LYS A 42 25.06 13.68 -9.28
C LYS A 42 25.31 15.06 -8.67
N GLN A 43 26.10 15.90 -9.35
CA GLN A 43 26.44 17.24 -8.89
C GLN A 43 25.24 18.19 -8.83
N ASP A 44 24.13 17.85 -9.49
CA ASP A 44 22.91 18.66 -9.52
C ASP A 44 21.95 18.30 -8.37
N VAL A 45 22.25 17.23 -7.61
CA VAL A 45 21.43 16.83 -6.47
C VAL A 45 21.62 17.81 -5.32
N MET A 46 20.53 18.43 -4.89
CA MET A 46 20.54 19.43 -3.82
C MET A 46 20.17 18.86 -2.44
N ASP A 47 19.21 17.91 -2.43
CA ASP A 47 18.60 17.38 -1.22
C ASP A 47 17.88 16.06 -1.54
N GLY A 48 17.56 15.28 -0.51
CA GLY A 48 16.81 14.04 -0.61
C GLY A 48 16.21 13.61 0.71
N THR A 49 15.12 12.84 0.64
CA THR A 49 14.48 12.26 1.81
C THR A 49 14.22 10.78 1.55
N VAL A 50 14.47 9.95 2.57
CA VAL A 50 14.18 8.52 2.51
C VAL A 50 13.03 8.24 3.48
N ILE A 51 12.02 7.52 3.01
CA ILE A 51 10.86 7.13 3.84
C ILE A 51 10.75 5.61 3.80
N LYS A 52 10.98 4.96 4.94
CA LYS A 52 10.74 3.52 5.10
C LYS A 52 9.30 3.29 5.53
N ALA A 53 8.51 2.69 4.65
CA ALA A 53 7.10 2.42 4.88
C ALA A 53 6.88 0.90 5.04
N PRO A 54 6.66 0.40 6.27
CA PRO A 54 6.33 -1.01 6.47
C PRO A 54 4.89 -1.30 6.02
N LYS A 55 4.61 -2.55 5.62
CA LYS A 55 3.26 -3.05 5.29
C LYS A 55 2.54 -2.22 4.20
N THR A 56 3.27 -1.81 3.16
CA THR A 56 2.76 -0.99 2.05
C THR A 56 1.82 -1.75 1.12
N TYR A 57 2.09 -3.03 0.87
CA TYR A 57 1.34 -3.86 -0.07
C TYR A 57 0.75 -5.11 0.61
N PRO A 58 -0.57 -5.38 0.43
CA PRO A 58 -1.14 -6.66 0.82
C PRO A 58 -0.63 -7.73 -0.14
N ALA A 59 0.13 -8.68 0.39
CA ALA A 59 0.70 -9.71 -0.43
C ALA A 59 -0.24 -10.92 -0.55
N TYR A 60 -0.46 -11.39 -1.78
CA TYR A 60 -1.39 -12.47 -2.11
C TYR A 60 -0.64 -13.78 -2.37
N PHE A 61 0.13 -14.24 -1.40
CA PHE A 61 0.87 -15.49 -1.48
C PHE A 61 0.68 -16.35 -0.24
N GLY A 62 1.20 -17.58 -0.27
CA GLY A 62 1.11 -18.52 0.85
C GLY A 62 -0.32 -18.93 1.15
N THR A 63 -0.81 -18.59 2.35
CA THR A 63 -2.14 -18.99 2.84
C THR A 63 -3.28 -18.06 2.39
N TYR A 64 -3.01 -17.11 1.49
CA TYR A 64 -4.02 -16.14 1.04
C TYR A 64 -5.29 -16.77 0.45
N SER A 65 -5.22 -17.96 -0.16
CA SER A 65 -6.40 -18.70 -0.63
C SER A 65 -7.42 -19.01 0.47
N ARG A 66 -6.98 -19.02 1.73
CA ARG A 66 -7.81 -19.23 2.93
C ARG A 66 -8.24 -17.93 3.61
N PHE A 67 -8.00 -16.77 2.99
CA PHE A 67 -8.37 -15.46 3.57
C PHE A 67 -9.87 -15.35 3.89
N HIS A 68 -10.72 -16.01 3.11
CA HIS A 68 -12.16 -16.07 3.36
C HIS A 68 -12.51 -16.59 4.76
N GLU A 69 -11.75 -17.53 5.33
CA GLU A 69 -11.97 -18.06 6.67
C GLU A 69 -11.83 -16.97 7.74
N ILE A 70 -10.85 -16.07 7.58
CA ILE A 70 -10.62 -14.92 8.47
C ILE A 70 -11.75 -13.91 8.32
N ARG A 71 -12.14 -13.60 7.08
CA ARG A 71 -13.26 -12.70 6.80
C ARG A 71 -14.55 -13.20 7.44
N GLU A 72 -14.93 -14.45 7.18
CA GLU A 72 -16.17 -15.06 7.68
C GLU A 72 -16.20 -15.05 9.22
N TYR A 73 -15.08 -15.38 9.86
CA TYR A 73 -14.94 -15.29 11.31
C TYR A 73 -15.15 -13.86 11.83
N LEU A 74 -14.52 -12.86 11.19
CA LEU A 74 -14.59 -11.47 11.63
C LEU A 74 -15.93 -10.79 11.30
N ASP A 75 -16.59 -11.19 10.21
CA ASP A 75 -17.90 -10.67 9.81
C ASP A 75 -19.00 -11.00 10.85
N GLY A 76 -18.79 -12.05 11.66
CA GLY A 76 -19.64 -12.43 12.79
C GLY A 76 -19.72 -11.38 13.91
N PHE A 77 -18.72 -10.50 14.04
CA PHE A 77 -18.76 -9.39 15.00
C PHE A 77 -19.58 -8.23 14.44
N LYS A 78 -20.73 -7.92 15.06
CA LYS A 78 -21.65 -6.88 14.57
C LYS A 78 -21.07 -5.47 14.61
N ASN A 79 -20.09 -5.23 15.47
CA ASN A 79 -19.48 -3.93 15.74
C ASN A 79 -18.02 -3.82 15.27
N LEU A 80 -17.55 -4.76 14.43
CA LEU A 80 -16.22 -4.72 13.82
C LEU A 80 -16.37 -4.52 12.31
N PHE A 81 -15.64 -3.56 11.76
CA PHE A 81 -15.61 -3.26 10.33
C PHE A 81 -14.16 -3.19 9.87
N LEU A 82 -13.81 -4.00 8.87
CA LEU A 82 -12.51 -3.97 8.23
C LEU A 82 -12.60 -3.03 7.01
N ILE A 83 -11.72 -2.04 6.96
CA ILE A 83 -11.72 -1.00 5.91
C ILE A 83 -10.31 -0.71 5.40
N GLY A 84 -10.23 -0.08 4.22
CA GLY A 84 -8.96 0.32 3.62
C GLY A 84 -8.08 -0.86 3.17
N ARG A 85 -6.88 -0.53 2.69
CA ARG A 85 -5.95 -1.50 2.07
C ARG A 85 -5.60 -2.66 2.99
N ASN A 86 -5.00 -2.38 4.14
CA ASN A 86 -4.53 -3.42 5.07
C ASN A 86 -5.64 -3.99 5.95
N GLY A 87 -6.64 -3.20 6.33
CA GLY A 87 -7.75 -3.71 7.14
C GLY A 87 -8.54 -4.77 6.40
N MET A 88 -8.78 -4.57 5.10
CA MET A 88 -9.46 -5.54 4.24
C MET A 88 -8.52 -6.55 3.58
N HIS A 89 -7.20 -6.39 3.74
CA HIS A 89 -6.16 -7.08 2.95
C HIS A 89 -6.46 -7.08 1.45
N LYS A 90 -6.84 -5.91 0.93
CA LYS A 90 -7.16 -5.70 -0.49
C LYS A 90 -6.23 -4.67 -1.11
N TYR A 91 -5.78 -4.93 -2.33
CA TYR A 91 -5.06 -3.99 -3.16
C TYR A 91 -6.02 -2.87 -3.57
N ASN A 92 -6.01 -1.79 -2.79
CA ASN A 92 -6.90 -0.66 -2.94
C ASN A 92 -6.08 0.61 -3.13
N ASN A 93 -6.55 1.47 -4.02
CA ASN A 93 -6.10 2.85 -4.13
C ASN A 93 -6.71 3.71 -3.00
N GLN A 94 -6.29 4.97 -2.94
CA GLN A 94 -6.71 5.89 -1.88
C GLN A 94 -8.21 6.15 -1.89
N ASP A 95 -8.79 6.35 -3.08
CA ASP A 95 -10.23 6.53 -3.31
C ASP A 95 -11.04 5.31 -2.83
N HIS A 96 -10.62 4.09 -3.17
CA HIS A 96 -11.25 2.87 -2.65
C HIS A 96 -11.19 2.83 -1.13
N SER A 97 -10.05 3.18 -0.53
CA SER A 97 -9.90 3.21 0.92
C SER A 97 -10.83 4.27 1.57
N MET A 98 -10.96 5.45 0.98
CA MET A 98 -11.90 6.48 1.45
C MET A 98 -13.36 6.03 1.32
N LEU A 99 -13.74 5.42 0.20
CA LEU A 99 -15.09 4.89 -0.02
C LEU A 99 -15.45 3.82 1.02
N THR A 100 -14.51 2.92 1.37
CA THR A 100 -14.75 1.92 2.41
C THR A 100 -15.01 2.55 3.77
N ALA A 101 -14.33 3.65 4.10
CA ALA A 101 -14.55 4.40 5.32
C ALA A 101 -15.92 5.10 5.32
N MET A 102 -16.28 5.78 4.22
CA MET A 102 -17.58 6.46 4.08
C MET A 102 -18.75 5.50 4.22
N LEU A 103 -18.75 4.37 3.50
CA LEU A 103 -19.80 3.35 3.61
C LEU A 103 -19.87 2.73 5.00
N THR A 104 -18.74 2.61 5.68
CA THR A 104 -18.71 2.10 7.06
C THR A 104 -19.38 3.06 8.02
N VAL A 105 -19.13 4.36 7.90
CA VAL A 105 -19.81 5.38 8.70
C VAL A 105 -21.32 5.37 8.42
N GLU A 106 -21.74 5.29 7.16
CA GLU A 106 -23.16 5.17 6.78
C GLU A 106 -23.81 3.90 7.37
N ASN A 107 -23.11 2.76 7.30
CA ASN A 107 -23.58 1.51 7.88
C ASN A 107 -23.78 1.65 9.40
N ILE A 108 -22.82 2.27 10.09
CA ILE A 108 -22.90 2.49 11.54
C ILE A 108 -24.08 3.39 11.90
N ILE A 109 -24.24 4.53 11.21
CA ILE A 109 -25.32 5.50 11.47
C ILE A 109 -26.70 4.87 11.20
N SER A 110 -26.82 4.04 10.16
CA SER A 110 -28.07 3.37 9.79
C SER A 110 -28.36 2.10 10.59
N GLY A 111 -27.47 1.69 11.50
CA GLY A 111 -27.59 0.44 12.25
C GLY A 111 -27.40 -0.83 11.40
N LYS A 112 -26.85 -0.70 10.18
CA LYS A 112 -26.56 -1.81 9.29
C LYS A 112 -25.30 -2.54 9.74
N THR A 113 -25.47 -3.79 10.16
CA THR A 113 -24.34 -4.63 10.63
C THR A 113 -23.74 -5.52 9.55
N SER A 114 -24.33 -5.57 8.35
CA SER A 114 -23.78 -6.29 7.20
C SER A 114 -22.67 -5.48 6.53
N LYS A 115 -21.59 -6.16 6.12
CA LYS A 115 -20.37 -5.55 5.54
C LYS A 115 -20.26 -5.77 4.04
N GLU A 116 -21.23 -6.43 3.40
CA GLU A 116 -21.16 -6.80 1.98
C GLU A 116 -20.95 -5.59 1.06
N ASN A 117 -21.59 -4.46 1.34
CA ASN A 117 -21.38 -3.24 0.54
C ASN A 117 -19.95 -2.70 0.63
N ILE A 118 -19.29 -2.86 1.78
CA ILE A 118 -17.89 -2.46 1.97
C ILE A 118 -16.99 -3.44 1.22
N TRP A 119 -17.24 -4.75 1.36
CA TRP A 119 -16.48 -5.80 0.67
C TRP A 119 -16.62 -5.76 -0.86
N ASN A 120 -17.71 -5.23 -1.40
CA ASN A 120 -17.93 -5.08 -2.84
C ASN A 120 -17.27 -3.83 -3.46
N ILE A 121 -16.62 -2.99 -2.66
CA ILE A 121 -15.76 -1.95 -3.22
C ILE A 121 -14.58 -2.63 -3.93
N ASN A 122 -14.30 -2.18 -5.16
CA ASN A 122 -13.16 -2.61 -5.98
C ASN A 122 -13.23 -4.08 -6.45
N THR A 123 -14.43 -4.67 -6.58
CA THR A 123 -14.60 -6.03 -7.14
C THR A 123 -14.83 -6.09 -8.65
N GLU A 124 -14.97 -4.96 -9.34
CA GLU A 124 -15.23 -4.91 -10.78
C GLU A 124 -13.96 -4.73 -11.65
N GLU A 125 -12.85 -4.27 -11.08
CA GLU A 125 -11.55 -4.20 -11.77
C GLU A 125 -10.70 -5.40 -11.38
N SER A 126 -10.97 -6.56 -12.01
CA SER A 126 -10.03 -7.67 -12.03
C SER A 126 -8.71 -7.17 -12.60
N TYR A 127 -7.72 -6.92 -11.72
CA TYR A 127 -6.34 -6.68 -12.12
C TYR A 127 -5.86 -7.88 -12.94
N HIS A 128 -5.75 -7.67 -14.25
CA HIS A 128 -5.17 -8.59 -15.20
C HIS A 128 -3.65 -8.55 -15.09
N GLU A 129 -3.09 -9.10 -14.02
CA GLU A 129 -1.73 -9.62 -14.07
C GLU A 129 -1.84 -11.14 -14.21
N GLU A 130 -2.06 -11.59 -15.45
CA GLU A 130 -1.72 -12.95 -15.83
C GLU A 130 -0.20 -13.09 -15.77
N LYS A 131 0.26 -14.20 -15.19
CA LYS A 131 1.67 -14.59 -15.11
C LYS A 131 2.29 -14.84 -16.48
#